data_AF-A0A5P8W4E9-F1
#
_entry.id   AF-A0A5P8W4E9-F1
#
_cell.length_a   1.000
_cell.length_b   1.000
_cell.length_c   1.000
_cell.angle_alpha   90.00
_cell.angle_beta   90.00
_cell.angle_gamma   90.00
#
_symmetry.space_group_name_H-M   'P 1'
#
loop_
_entity.id
_entity.type
_entity.pdbx_description
1 polymer ?
#
loop_
_entity_poly.entity_id
_entity_poly.type
_entity_poly.pdbx_seq_one_letter_code
_entity_poly.pdbx_strand_id
1 'polypeptide(L)' 'MRLLHTMLRVGNLEESLKFYCELLGMKLLRRKDYPGGEFTLAFVGYGDESDNSVTHILHLYVQPQVM' A
#
# COMPACT_ATOMS: atom_id res chain seq x y z
N MET A 1 21.14 -8.04 -7.11
CA MET A 1 20.44 -6.96 -6.37
C MET A 1 19.17 -6.64 -7.13
N ARG A 2 18.00 -6.57 -6.47
CA ARG A 2 16.69 -6.29 -7.12
C ARG A 2 15.93 -5.23 -6.33
N LEU A 3 15.18 -4.37 -7.03
CA LEU A 3 14.21 -3.45 -6.42
C LEU A 3 12.99 -4.27 -5.95
N LEU A 4 12.70 -4.25 -4.65
CA LEU A 4 11.62 -5.06 -4.08
C LEU A 4 10.27 -4.35 -4.15
N HIS A 5 10.23 -3.12 -3.64
CA HIS A 5 9.01 -2.33 -3.60
C HIS A 5 9.30 -0.83 -3.51
N THR A 6 8.30 -0.03 -3.84
CA THR A 6 8.26 1.42 -3.58
C THR A 6 7.14 1.69 -2.59
N MET A 7 7.41 2.47 -1.54
CA MET A 7 6.41 2.86 -0.54
C MET A 7 5.81 4.23 -0.84
N LEU A 8 4.49 4.30 -0.90
CA LEU A 8 3.73 5.54 -1.01
C LEU A 8 2.85 5.73 0.23
N ARG A 9 2.92 6.91 0.84
CA ARG A 9 1.98 7.29 1.90
C ARG A 9 0.70 7.84 1.27
N VAL A 10 -0.44 7.33 1.71
CA VAL A 10 -1.77 7.76 1.23
C VAL A 10 -2.59 8.37 2.35
N GLY A 11 -3.54 9.23 2.01
CA GLY A 11 -4.48 9.84 2.97
C GLY A 11 -5.73 8.99 3.24
N ASN A 12 -6.16 8.20 2.25
CA ASN A 12 -7.29 7.29 2.35
C ASN A 12 -6.93 5.95 1.71
N LEU A 13 -6.85 4.89 2.54
CA LEU A 13 -6.47 3.55 2.07
C LEU A 13 -7.50 2.98 1.09
N GLU A 14 -8.79 3.17 1.35
CA GLU A 14 -9.86 2.48 0.64
C GLU A 14 -10.06 3.08 -0.75
N GLU A 15 -9.94 4.41 -0.89
CA GLU A 15 -9.88 5.06 -2.20
C GLU A 15 -8.62 4.64 -2.98
N SER A 16 -7.50 4.49 -2.30
CA SER A 16 -6.26 4.03 -2.92
C SER A 16 -6.41 2.59 -3.43
N LEU A 17 -6.99 1.68 -2.63
CA LEU A 17 -7.22 0.31 -3.05
C LEU A 17 -8.17 0.22 -4.25
N LYS A 18 -9.21 1.05 -4.31
CA LYS A 18 -10.06 1.13 -5.52
C LYS A 18 -9.25 1.56 -6.74
N PHE A 19 -8.45 2.62 -6.61
CA PHE A 19 -7.61 3.09 -7.70
C PHE A 19 -6.64 2.01 -8.19
N TYR A 20 -5.85 1.42 -7.29
CA TYR A 20 -4.83 0.44 -7.68
C TYR A 20 -5.42 -0.91 -8.10
N CYS A 21 -6.45 -1.41 -7.43
CA CYS A 21 -7.00 -2.73 -7.71
C CYS A 21 -8.07 -2.72 -8.80
N GLU A 22 -9.00 -1.75 -8.78
CA GLU A 22 -10.13 -1.73 -9.73
C GLU A 22 -9.75 -1.02 -11.03
N LEU A 23 -9.06 0.13 -10.97
CA LEU A 23 -8.72 0.90 -12.18
C LEU A 23 -7.42 0.43 -12.82
N LEU A 24 -6.39 0.16 -12.02
CA LEU A 24 -5.09 -0.28 -12.53
C LEU A 24 -4.94 -1.81 -12.60
N GLY A 25 -5.91 -2.57 -12.11
CA GLY A 25 -5.94 -4.03 -12.20
C GLY A 25 -4.91 -4.76 -11.31
N MET A 26 -4.38 -4.10 -10.28
CA MET A 26 -3.51 -4.75 -9.30
C MET A 26 -4.31 -5.65 -8.36
N LYS A 27 -3.60 -6.51 -7.64
CA LYS A 27 -4.17 -7.34 -6.56
C LYS A 27 -3.65 -6.86 -5.22
N LEU A 28 -4.51 -6.85 -4.21
CA LEU A 28 -4.08 -6.74 -2.82
C LEU A 28 -3.40 -8.06 -2.43
N LEU A 29 -2.09 -7.99 -2.22
CA LEU A 29 -1.26 -9.15 -1.87
C LEU A 29 -1.24 -9.37 -0.36
N ARG A 30 -1.12 -8.28 0.41
CA ARG A 30 -1.04 -8.34 1.86
C ARG A 30 -1.55 -7.06 2.49
N ARG A 31 -2.39 -7.18 3.52
CA ARG A 31 -2.82 -6.08 4.39
C ARG A 31 -2.44 -6.40 5.83
N LYS A 32 -1.93 -5.42 6.56
CA LYS A 32 -1.67 -5.55 7.99
C LYS A 32 -1.90 -4.23 8.71
N ASP A 33 -2.78 -4.28 9.69
CA ASP A 33 -3.08 -3.16 10.56
C ASP A 33 -2.17 -3.20 11.79
N TYR A 34 -1.69 -2.03 12.20
CA TYR A 34 -0.86 -1.84 13.38
C TYR A 34 -1.53 -0.81 14.31
N PRO A 35 -2.54 -1.23 15.11
CA PRO A 35 -3.32 -0.30 15.93
C PRO A 35 -2.46 0.51 16.91
N GLY A 36 -1.47 -0.12 17.54
CA GLY A 36 -0.56 0.55 18.48
C GLY A 36 0.46 1.50 17.82
N GLY A 37 0.65 1.39 16.50
CA GLY A 37 1.47 2.33 15.72
C GLY A 37 0.64 3.35 14.94
N GLU A 38 -0.67 3.23 14.99
CA GLU A 38 -1.64 4.05 14.26
C GLU A 38 -1.46 4.08 12.73
N PHE A 39 -1.18 2.92 12.11
CA PHE A 39 -1.12 2.81 10.64
C PHE A 39 -1.56 1.45 10.10
N THR A 40 -1.89 1.42 8.81
CA THR A 40 -2.13 0.22 8.01
C THR A 40 -1.11 0.12 6.87
N LEU A 41 -0.59 -1.08 6.63
CA LEU A 41 0.20 -1.42 5.45
C LEU A 41 -0.64 -2.23 4.47
N ALA A 42 -0.58 -1.89 3.19
CA ALA A 42 -1.15 -2.65 2.10
C ALA A 42 -0.12 -2.82 0.98
N PHE A 43 0.09 -4.04 0.52
CA PHE A 43 0.94 -4.36 -0.63
C PHE A 43 0.03 -4.68 -1.81
N VAL A 44 0.21 -3.97 -2.91
CA VAL A 44 -0.53 -4.19 -4.15
C VAL A 44 0.44 -4.42 -5.30
N GLY A 45 0.08 -5.29 -6.23
CA GLY A 45 0.93 -5.57 -7.39
C GLY A 45 0.26 -6.47 -8.41
N TYR A 46 0.96 -6.74 -9.50
CA TYR A 46 0.46 -7.58 -10.59
C TYR A 46 0.77 -9.08 -10.42
N GLY A 47 1.61 -9.44 -9.46
CA GLY A 47 2.00 -10.83 -9.16
C GLY A 47 2.68 -10.94 -7.80
N ASP A 48 3.08 -12.16 -7.43
CA ASP A 48 3.65 -12.46 -6.12
C ASP A 48 4.96 -11.70 -5.84
N GLU A 49 5.18 -11.38 -4.55
CA GLU A 49 6.32 -10.60 -4.06
C GLU A 49 7.68 -11.27 -4.34
N SER A 50 7.71 -12.62 -4.47
CA SER A 50 8.91 -13.41 -4.80
C SER A 50 9.49 -13.01 -6.16
N ASP A 51 8.62 -12.88 -7.16
CA ASP A 51 8.99 -12.82 -8.57
C ASP A 51 8.76 -11.44 -9.19
N ASN A 52 8.01 -10.56 -8.52
CA ASN A 52 7.67 -9.23 -9.02
C ASN A 52 8.13 -8.12 -8.08
N SER A 53 8.36 -6.94 -8.63
CA SER A 53 8.46 -5.71 -7.84
C SER A 53 7.04 -5.23 -7.53
N VAL A 54 6.72 -4.98 -6.27
CA VAL A 54 5.35 -4.68 -5.83
C VAL A 54 5.24 -3.26 -5.30
N THR A 55 4.06 -2.65 -5.44
CA THR A 55 3.80 -1.32 -4.87
C THR A 55 3.37 -1.48 -3.43
N HIS A 56 4.09 -0.83 -2.53
CA HIS A 56 3.75 -0.78 -1.11
C HIS A 56 3.00 0.52 -0.82
N ILE A 57 1.84 0.42 -0.19
CA ILE A 57 1.00 1.54 0.21
C ILE A 57 0.92 1.56 1.72
N LEU A 58 1.32 2.68 2.31
CA LEU A 58 1.26 2.96 3.74
C LEU A 58 0.15 3.98 3.99
N HIS A 59 -0.83 3.64 4.81
CA HIS A 59 -1.84 4.57 5.30
C HIS A 59 -1.58 4.86 6.78
N LEU A 60 -1.40 6.13 7.13
CA LEU A 60 -1.38 6.55 8.54
C LEU A 60 -2.81 6.91 8.95
N TYR A 61 -3.26 6.47 10.12
CA TYR A 61 -4.56 6.89 10.64
C TYR A 61 -4.57 8.38 10.99
N VAL A 62 -3.40 8.93 11.34
CA VAL A 62 -3.23 10.36 11.60
C VAL A 62 -2.80 11.04 10.29
N GLN A 63 -3.66 11.92 9.78
CA GLN A 63 -3.29 12.78 8.64
C GLN A 63 -2.02 13.56 9.00
N PRO A 64 -1.04 13.70 8.07
CA PRO A 64 0.04 14.62 8.30
C PRO A 64 -0.57 16.01 8.52
N GLN A 65 -0.30 16.62 9.67
CA GLN A 65 -0.54 18.05 9.86
C GLN A 65 0.12 18.76 8.68
N VAL A 66 -0.70 19.41 7.86
CA VAL A 66 -0.23 20.25 6.77
C VAL A 66 0.74 21.26 7.38
N MET A 67 1.99 21.23 6.93
CA MET A 67 3.03 22.21 7.29
C MET A 67 2.86 23.45 6.43
#